data_AF-A0A2E5YLI0-F1
#
_entry.id   AF-A0A2E5YLI0-F1
#
_cell.length_a   1.000
_cell.length_b   1.000
_cell.length_c   1.000
_cell.angle_alpha   90.00
_cell.angle_beta   90.00
_cell.angle_gamma   90.00
#
_symmetry.space_group_name_H-M   'P 1'
#
loop_
_entity.id
_entity.type
_entity.pdbx_description
1 polymer ?
#
loop_
_entity_poly.entity_id
_entity_poly.type
_entity_poly.pdbx_seq_one_letter_code
_entity_poly.pdbx_strand_id
1 'polypeptide(L)'
;MDPLSLCVDRSDRIVDSLRVQILEGDPDQSLRIRQIFDDPKEIYRVEIERPDQNYQRTTLLDRDALEELLATDDIRERLLDQLE
;
A
#
# COMPACT_ATOMS: atom_id res chain seq x y z
N MET A 1 -4.99 -16.09 -24.25
CA MET A 1 -4.81 -15.12 -23.14
C MET A 1 -4.20 -15.88 -21.99
N ASP A 2 -3.08 -15.40 -21.48
CA ASP A 2 -2.39 -16.03 -20.35
C ASP A 2 -2.94 -15.45 -19.04
N PRO A 3 -3.43 -16.27 -18.09
CA PRO A 3 -4.01 -15.79 -16.84
C PRO A 3 -2.98 -15.18 -15.88
N LEU A 4 -1.69 -15.52 -16.03
CA LEU A 4 -0.63 -14.96 -15.19
C LEU A 4 -0.26 -13.54 -15.61
N SER A 5 -0.28 -13.24 -16.91
CA SER A 5 -0.09 -11.87 -17.41
C SER A 5 -1.15 -10.91 -16.85
N LEU A 6 -2.42 -11.34 -16.83
CA LEU A 6 -3.51 -10.56 -16.23
C LEU A 6 -3.33 -10.32 -14.72
N CYS A 7 -2.60 -11.19 -14.04
CA CYS A 7 -2.31 -11.07 -12.61
C CYS A 7 -1.27 -9.97 -12.35
N VAL A 8 -0.21 -9.92 -13.17
CA VAL A 8 0.82 -8.86 -13.12
C VAL A 8 0.17 -7.50 -13.37
N ASP A 9 -0.60 -7.37 -14.46
CA ASP A 9 -1.33 -6.14 -14.77
C ASP A 9 -2.30 -5.69 -13.66
N ARG A 10 -2.76 -6.60 -12.80
CA ARG A 10 -3.66 -6.30 -11.69
C ARG A 10 -2.90 -5.80 -10.46
N SER A 11 -1.75 -6.41 -10.17
CA SER A 11 -0.88 -5.99 -9.06
C SER A 11 -0.40 -4.56 -9.26
N ASP A 12 0.14 -4.23 -10.44
CA ASP A 12 0.52 -2.87 -10.82
C ASP A 12 -0.62 -1.88 -10.61
N ARG A 13 -1.83 -2.23 -11.06
CA ARG A 13 -3.02 -1.38 -10.90
C ARG A 13 -3.43 -1.17 -9.43
N ILE A 14 -3.22 -2.18 -8.58
CA ILE A 14 -3.51 -2.04 -7.15
C ILE A 14 -2.46 -1.14 -6.49
N VAL A 15 -1.18 -1.30 -6.83
CA VAL A 15 -0.09 -0.44 -6.33
C VAL A 15 -0.29 1.00 -6.77
N ASP A 16 -0.61 1.24 -8.04
CA ASP A 16 -0.90 2.57 -8.57
C ASP A 16 -2.10 3.21 -7.86
N SER A 17 -3.19 2.45 -7.67
CA SER A 17 -4.35 2.91 -6.90
C SER A 17 -4.00 3.27 -5.46
N LEU A 18 -3.11 2.50 -4.81
CA LEU A 18 -2.63 2.82 -3.47
C LEU A 18 -1.76 4.08 -3.47
N ARG A 19 -0.86 4.24 -4.45
CA ARG A 19 -0.02 5.44 -4.59
C ARG A 19 -0.87 6.69 -4.70
N VAL A 20 -1.84 6.70 -5.62
CA VAL A 20 -2.78 7.82 -5.78
C VAL A 20 -3.51 8.11 -4.46
N GLN A 21 -4.02 7.08 -3.79
CA GLN A 21 -4.76 7.25 -2.54
C GLN A 21 -3.91 7.80 -1.39
N ILE A 22 -2.64 7.40 -1.31
CA ILE A 22 -1.71 7.87 -0.28
C ILE A 22 -1.33 9.32 -0.54
N LEU A 23 -1.00 9.67 -1.78
CA LEU A 23 -0.50 10.99 -2.15
C LEU A 23 -1.60 12.06 -2.20
N GLU A 24 -2.76 11.71 -2.78
CA GLU A 24 -3.92 12.61 -2.88
C GLU A 24 -4.86 12.50 -1.66
N GLY A 25 -4.46 11.74 -0.64
CA GLY A 25 -5.22 11.61 0.60
C GLY A 25 -5.24 12.88 1.43
N ASP A 26 -6.33 13.07 2.18
CA ASP A 26 -6.48 14.14 3.16
C ASP A 26 -5.37 14.13 4.23
N PRO A 27 -5.06 15.27 4.87
CA PRO A 27 -4.04 15.33 5.93
C PRO A 27 -4.39 14.47 7.16
N ASP A 28 -5.69 14.24 7.42
CA ASP A 28 -6.18 13.36 8.49
C ASP A 28 -6.12 11.86 8.11
N GLN A 29 -5.68 11.54 6.90
CA GLN A 29 -5.50 10.16 6.48
C GLN A 29 -4.31 9.53 7.21
N SER A 30 -4.53 8.42 7.90
CA SER A 30 -3.46 7.60 8.45
C SER A 30 -3.05 6.47 7.51
N LEU A 31 -1.76 6.18 7.46
CA LEU A 31 -1.16 5.09 6.69
C LEU A 31 -0.35 4.21 7.63
N ARG A 32 -0.71 2.92 7.70
CA ARG A 32 0.03 1.94 8.50
C ARG A 32 0.44 0.77 7.64
N ILE A 33 1.69 0.37 7.78
CA ILE A 33 2.25 -0.80 7.09
C ILE A 33 2.81 -1.74 8.15
N ARG A 34 2.36 -2.99 8.14
CA ARG A 34 2.82 -4.02 9.09
C ARG A 34 3.05 -5.34 8.39
N GLN A 35 4.19 -5.95 8.64
CA GLN A 35 4.43 -7.34 8.26
C GLN A 35 3.53 -8.26 9.11
N ILE A 36 2.72 -9.09 8.44
CA ILE A 36 1.78 -10.02 9.09
C ILE A 36 2.16 -11.49 8.88
N PHE A 37 2.93 -11.79 7.83
CA PHE A 37 3.55 -13.10 7.61
C PHE A 37 5.01 -12.92 7.19
N ASP A 38 5.84 -13.88 7.56
CA ASP A 38 7.29 -13.90 7.32
C ASP A 38 7.68 -15.14 6.52
N ASP A 39 7.41 -16.33 7.05
CA ASP A 39 7.68 -17.62 6.40
C ASP A 39 6.37 -18.38 6.09
N PRO A 40 6.24 -19.06 4.93
CA PRO A 40 7.22 -19.20 3.83
C PRO A 40 7.21 -18.04 2.80
N LYS A 41 6.34 -17.04 2.99
CA LYS A 41 6.25 -15.85 2.13
C LYS A 41 5.95 -14.63 2.99
N GLU A 42 6.72 -13.58 2.78
CA GLU A 42 6.50 -12.29 3.43
C GLU A 42 5.22 -11.63 2.90
N ILE A 43 4.32 -11.29 3.81
CA ILE A 43 3.09 -10.56 3.50
C ILE A 43 2.98 -9.36 4.42
N TYR A 44 2.71 -8.22 3.80
CA TYR A 44 2.58 -6.93 4.43
C TYR A 44 1.13 -6.45 4.32
N ARG A 45 0.58 -5.98 5.43
CA ARG A 45 -0.72 -5.36 5.50
C ARG A 45 -0.55 -3.85 5.44
N VAL A 46 -1.14 -3.24 4.41
CA VAL A 46 -1.23 -1.79 4.23
C VAL A 46 -2.63 -1.36 4.61
N GLU A 47 -2.74 -0.45 5.58
CA GLU A 47 -3.98 0.09 6.10
C GLU A 47 -4.01 1.60 5.86
N ILE A 48 -5.04 2.06 5.15
CA ILE A 48 -5.33 3.49 4.94
C ILE A 48 -6.65 3.77 5.63
N GLU A 49 -6.65 4.71 6.57
CA GLU A 49 -7.86 5.12 7.30
C GLU A 49 -8.11 6.61 7.10
N ARG A 50 -9.35 6.96 6.78
CA ARG A 50 -9.85 8.34 6.72
C ARG A 50 -10.97 8.47 7.75
N PRO A 51 -10.66 8.89 8.99
CA PRO A 51 -11.64 8.89 10.08
C PRO A 51 -12.83 9.79 9.78
N ASP A 52 -12.60 10.93 9.11
CA ASP A 52 -13.66 11.90 8.75
C ASP A 52 -14.72 11.30 7.81
N GLN A 53 -14.33 10.32 6.98
CA GLN A 53 -15.25 9.64 6.05
C GLN A 53 -15.70 8.25 6.52
N ASN A 54 -15.34 7.86 7.75
CA ASN A 54 -15.54 6.51 8.26
C ASN A 54 -15.09 5.42 7.26
N TYR A 55 -13.99 5.71 6.56
CA TYR A 55 -13.47 4.89 5.47
C TYR A 55 -12.17 4.21 5.89
N GLN A 56 -12.07 2.91 5.62
CA GLN A 56 -10.85 2.14 5.83
C GLN A 56 -10.60 1.23 4.63
N ARG A 57 -9.36 1.22 4.12
CA ARG A 57 -8.88 0.28 3.12
C ARG A 57 -7.76 -0.55 3.72
N THR A 58 -7.94 -1.87 3.71
CA THR A 58 -6.87 -2.82 4.01
C THR A 58 -6.48 -3.54 2.72
N THR A 59 -5.19 -3.52 2.39
CA THR A 59 -4.62 -4.28 1.25
C THR A 59 -3.49 -5.16 1.74
N LEU A 60 -3.42 -6.40 1.25
CA LEU A 60 -2.30 -7.30 1.50
C LEU A 60 -1.38 -7.29 0.30
N LEU A 61 -0.11 -6.96 0.53
CA LEU A 61 0.94 -6.95 -0.47
C LEU A 61 1.99 -7.99 -0.10
N ASP A 62 2.63 -8.59 -1.10
CA ASP A 62 3.90 -9.24 -0.85
C ASP A 62 5.05 -8.24 -0.90
N ARG A 63 6.26 -8.74 -0.63
CA ARG A 63 7.45 -7.91 -0.55
C ARG A 63 7.70 -7.09 -1.82
N ASP A 64 7.56 -7.69 -3.00
CA ASP A 64 7.87 -7.03 -4.27
C ASP A 64 6.91 -5.85 -4.54
N ALA A 65 5.60 -6.08 -4.37
CA ALA A 65 4.59 -5.03 -4.51
C ALA A 65 4.73 -3.91 -3.45
N LEU A 66 5.17 -4.25 -2.23
CA LEU A 66 5.46 -3.23 -1.22
C LEU A 66 6.71 -2.42 -1.59
N GLU A 67 7.78 -3.08 -2.05
CA GLU A 67 9.00 -2.41 -2.49
C GLU A 67 8.71 -1.45 -3.66
N GLU A 68 7.85 -1.84 -4.60
CA GLU A 68 7.38 -0.97 -5.69
C GLU A 68 6.60 0.25 -5.19
N LEU A 69 5.69 0.06 -4.23
CA LEU A 69 4.94 1.16 -3.62
C LEU A 69 5.89 2.16 -2.93
N LEU A 70 6.84 1.64 -2.14
CA LEU A 70 7.82 2.41 -1.38
C LEU A 70 8.96 3.01 -2.22
N ALA A 71 9.09 2.59 -3.49
CA ALA A 71 10.02 3.20 -4.44
C ALA A 71 9.61 4.65 -4.81
N THR A 72 8.38 5.04 -4.49
CA THR A 72 7.92 6.43 -4.57
C THR A 72 8.46 7.23 -3.39
N ASP A 73 9.35 8.20 -3.64
CA ASP A 73 9.98 8.99 -2.57
C ASP A 73 8.95 9.71 -1.68
N ASP A 74 7.89 10.28 -2.26
CA ASP A 74 6.81 10.94 -1.51
C ASP A 74 6.05 9.99 -0.56
N ILE A 75 5.91 8.71 -0.91
CA ILE A 75 5.24 7.71 -0.03
C ILE A 75 6.13 7.37 1.15
N ARG A 76 7.44 7.24 0.92
CA ARG A 76 8.40 6.99 1.99
C ARG A 76 8.43 8.15 2.97
N GLU A 77 8.42 9.38 2.48
CA GLU A 77 8.37 10.59 3.31
C GLU A 77 7.10 10.61 4.18
N ARG A 78 5.93 10.34 3.60
CA ARG A 78 4.66 10.24 4.33
C ARG A 78 4.68 9.19 5.45
N LEU A 79 5.37 8.07 5.25
CA LEU A 79 5.50 7.05 6.30
C LEU A 79 6.42 7.50 7.44
N LEU A 80 7.48 8.23 7.12
CA LEU A 80 8.42 8.75 8.11
C LEU A 80 7.77 9.85 8.96
N ASP A 81 7.00 10.75 8.35
CA ASP A 81 6.24 11.81 9.04
C ASP A 81 5.28 11.25 10.10
N GLN A 82 4.71 10.06 9.87
CA GLN A 82 3.80 9.40 10.82
C GLN A 82 4.50 8.59 11.92
N LEU A 83 5.83 8.47 11.87
CA LEU A 83 6.64 7.78 12.89
C LEU A 83 7.28 8.76 13.91
N GLU A 84 7.27 10.06 13.63
CA GLU A 84 7.76 11.14 14.51
C GLU A 84 6.65 11.67 15.45
#